data_AF-S4R6T0-F1
#
_entry.id   AF-S4R6T0-F1
#
_cell.length_a   1.000
_cell.length_b   1.000
_cell.length_c   1.000
_cell.angle_alpha   90.00
_cell.angle_beta   90.00
_cell.angle_gamma   90.00
#
_symmetry.space_group_name_H-M   'P 1'
#
loop_
_entity.id
_entity.type
_entity.pdbx_description
1 polymer ?
#
loop_
_entity_poly.entity_id
_entity_poly.type
_entity_poly.pdbx_seq_one_letter_code
_entity_poly.pdbx_strand_id
1 'polypeptide(L)'
;VAAAGGGDAGIQSPAPGCCAFFVARKRRYCKMSVAAGRALCGEHAACSGTGAPVANERRRIVCPLDSKHTVYEDVLEKHLKKCNAREKSKPAYYVRDINCGENDDLPSKEQIVALSSLSAEEMSALISKVQVKSDGLDRAEAVLELRVLSHPALQQELTDPSNGKSALKHLQQQASIVGHLSTYGLLAHKSVTHECGAGRGKLSHWLWRALPGATRGVSFLLVERCSTRFKVDGKHQEGDVDFRRLLIDIQHLHLGKVPQLQDKGTSVVAIGKHLCGAATDLALRCLMETLPRHGTRAAAPGLAACGEEAPGQAPCETGTGPTLGIAITLCCHHRCSWPAYVGKEYFCSQGLGPKEFDLIQRMSSWATCGWRRPTDQVPDNGNEDATREERASRQGGVEWHAEEEMEAIDHAAPCQAEDQISYGRSRAEREQLGRLCKRVLDEGRVRYLREWGLTARLQRYVEAGTTVENVLLTA
;
A
#
# COMPACT_ATOMS: atom_id res chain seq x y z
N VAL A 1 51.49 -0.71 -6.24
CA VAL A 1 52.43 -0.99 -5.12
C VAL A 1 51.92 -0.26 -3.90
N ALA A 2 51.99 -0.91 -2.74
CA ALA A 2 51.47 -0.57 -1.40
C ALA A 2 49.97 -0.83 -1.17
N ALA A 3 49.73 -2.01 -0.59
CA ALA A 3 48.52 -2.43 0.07
C ALA A 3 48.35 -1.67 1.40
N ALA A 4 47.12 -1.26 1.70
CA ALA A 4 46.67 -0.95 3.05
C ALA A 4 45.56 -1.92 3.40
N GLY A 5 45.86 -2.85 4.31
CA GLY A 5 44.93 -3.84 4.83
C GLY A 5 43.95 -3.19 5.80
N GLY A 6 42.67 -3.47 5.57
CA GLY A 6 41.57 -3.30 6.49
C GLY A 6 40.46 -4.22 6.00
N GLY A 7 40.30 -5.37 6.67
CA GLY A 7 39.38 -6.42 6.25
C GLY A 7 37.93 -5.97 6.36
N ASP A 8 37.29 -5.68 5.22
CA ASP A 8 35.84 -5.64 5.09
C ASP A 8 35.38 -7.05 4.70
N ALA A 9 35.06 -7.86 5.72
CA ALA A 9 34.57 -9.22 5.52
C ALA A 9 33.21 -9.19 4.83
N GLY A 10 33.15 -9.63 3.56
CA GLY A 10 31.90 -10.02 2.90
C GLY A 10 31.60 -9.43 1.53
N ILE A 11 32.47 -8.59 0.94
CA ILE A 11 32.23 -8.09 -0.43
C ILE A 11 32.67 -9.14 -1.46
N GLN A 12 31.72 -9.98 -1.89
CA GLN A 12 31.92 -10.96 -2.96
C GLN A 12 32.20 -10.26 -4.30
N SER A 13 33.19 -10.75 -5.05
CA SER A 13 33.49 -10.33 -6.43
C SER A 13 32.26 -10.43 -7.35
N PRO A 14 32.17 -9.63 -8.44
CA PRO A 14 31.09 -9.76 -9.40
C PRO A 14 31.05 -11.18 -9.96
N ALA A 15 29.84 -11.74 -10.08
CA ALA A 15 29.66 -13.07 -10.65
C ALA A 15 30.16 -13.11 -12.11
N PRO A 16 30.71 -14.24 -12.60
CA PRO A 16 31.14 -14.38 -13.98
C PRO A 16 30.04 -13.95 -14.98
N GLY A 17 30.38 -13.12 -15.95
CA GLY A 17 29.43 -12.59 -16.94
C GLY A 17 28.48 -11.49 -16.41
N CYS A 18 28.67 -11.01 -15.19
CA CYS A 18 27.91 -9.89 -14.61
C CYS A 18 28.74 -8.60 -14.52
N CYS A 19 28.04 -7.48 -14.38
CA CYS A 19 28.62 -6.15 -14.36
C CYS A 19 29.46 -5.88 -13.10
N ALA A 20 30.70 -5.42 -13.31
CA ALA A 20 31.66 -5.07 -12.28
C ALA A 20 31.37 -3.73 -11.55
N PHE A 21 30.25 -3.07 -11.84
CA PHE A 21 29.87 -1.85 -11.12
C PHE A 21 29.36 -2.18 -9.71
N PHE A 22 29.95 -1.55 -8.69
CA PHE A 22 29.53 -1.72 -7.31
C PHE A 22 28.38 -0.77 -6.96
N VAL A 23 27.22 -1.31 -6.61
CA VAL A 23 26.06 -0.51 -6.21
C VAL A 23 26.14 -0.24 -4.71
N ALA A 24 26.80 0.86 -4.33
CA ALA A 24 27.07 1.23 -2.94
C ALA A 24 25.83 1.15 -2.03
N ARG A 25 24.70 1.72 -2.47
CA ARG A 25 23.42 1.68 -1.72
C ARG A 25 22.93 0.27 -1.39
N LYS A 26 23.24 -0.71 -2.23
CA LYS A 26 22.80 -2.11 -2.07
C LYS A 26 23.92 -3.02 -1.56
N ARG A 27 25.11 -2.46 -1.28
CA ARG A 27 26.33 -3.18 -0.86
C ARG A 27 26.62 -4.44 -1.70
N ARG A 28 26.40 -4.38 -3.02
CA ARG A 28 26.60 -5.51 -3.94
C ARG A 28 26.96 -5.06 -5.35
N TYR A 29 27.63 -5.93 -6.10
CA TYR A 29 27.85 -5.72 -7.53
C TYR A 29 26.53 -5.81 -8.33
N CYS A 30 26.50 -5.11 -9.46
CA CYS A 30 25.40 -5.14 -10.40
C CYS A 30 25.21 -6.54 -10.99
N LYS A 31 23.99 -7.08 -10.89
CA LYS A 31 23.64 -8.42 -11.42
C LYS A 31 23.32 -8.43 -12.92
N MET A 32 23.44 -7.29 -13.60
CA MET A 32 23.16 -7.21 -15.04
C MET A 32 24.26 -7.89 -15.83
N SER A 33 23.86 -8.69 -16.83
CA SER A 33 24.78 -9.36 -17.75
C SER A 33 25.61 -8.36 -18.55
N VAL A 34 26.85 -8.72 -18.85
CA VAL A 34 27.75 -7.95 -19.72
C VAL A 34 27.93 -8.66 -21.05
N ALA A 35 28.14 -7.88 -22.11
CA ALA A 35 28.55 -8.44 -23.40
C ALA A 35 29.94 -9.06 -23.30
N ALA A 36 30.25 -10.03 -24.16
CA ALA A 36 31.56 -10.68 -24.20
C ALA A 36 32.69 -9.65 -24.30
N GLY A 37 33.70 -9.77 -23.43
CA GLY A 37 34.84 -8.85 -23.38
C GLY A 37 34.60 -7.51 -22.66
N ARG A 38 33.41 -7.28 -22.06
CA ARG A 38 33.10 -6.04 -21.33
C ARG A 38 33.01 -6.28 -19.83
N ALA A 39 33.46 -5.29 -19.04
CA ALA A 39 33.36 -5.32 -17.57
C ALA A 39 32.07 -4.69 -17.02
N LEU A 40 31.41 -3.81 -17.78
CA LEU A 40 30.23 -3.07 -17.35
C LEU A 40 29.01 -3.40 -18.22
N CYS A 41 27.80 -3.39 -17.64
CA CYS A 41 26.57 -3.51 -18.41
C CYS A 41 26.28 -2.21 -19.16
N GLY A 42 25.38 -2.26 -20.16
CA GLY A 42 25.09 -1.10 -21.01
C GLY A 42 24.63 0.16 -20.27
N GLU A 43 24.06 0.03 -19.07
CA GLU A 43 23.67 1.18 -18.24
C GLU A 43 24.89 1.82 -17.54
N HIS A 44 25.70 1.01 -16.85
CA HIS A 44 26.86 1.53 -16.11
C HIS A 44 28.04 1.88 -17.01
N ALA A 45 28.15 1.29 -18.21
CA ALA A 45 29.14 1.70 -19.21
C ALA A 45 28.89 3.15 -19.68
N ALA A 46 27.62 3.55 -19.82
CA ALA A 46 27.25 4.91 -20.22
C ALA A 46 27.53 5.96 -19.12
N CYS A 47 27.42 5.58 -17.84
CA CYS A 47 27.66 6.49 -16.72
C CYS A 47 29.14 6.68 -16.37
N SER A 48 29.98 5.67 -16.59
CA SER A 48 31.37 5.71 -16.12
C SER A 48 32.30 6.53 -17.02
N GLY A 49 31.94 6.84 -18.27
CA GLY A 49 32.79 7.59 -19.20
C GLY A 49 34.15 6.93 -19.53
N THR A 50 34.40 5.70 -19.02
CA THR A 50 35.71 5.04 -19.04
C THR A 50 35.93 4.09 -20.23
N GLY A 51 35.14 4.20 -21.29
CA GLY A 51 35.36 3.47 -22.52
C GLY A 51 35.90 4.39 -23.62
N ALA A 52 37.12 4.15 -24.09
CA ALA A 52 37.54 4.67 -25.39
C ALA A 52 36.51 4.24 -26.46
N PRO A 53 36.09 5.14 -27.38
CA PRO A 53 35.06 4.82 -28.35
C PRO A 53 35.55 3.70 -29.26
N VAL A 54 35.03 2.49 -29.05
CA VAL A 54 35.17 1.42 -30.02
C VAL A 54 34.27 1.80 -31.20
N ALA A 55 34.85 1.92 -32.39
CA ALA A 55 34.08 2.15 -33.61
C ALA A 55 32.94 1.11 -33.68
N ASN A 56 31.69 1.56 -33.84
CA ASN A 56 30.40 0.82 -33.78
C ASN A 56 29.63 0.72 -32.43
N GLU A 57 30.00 1.42 -31.35
CA GLU A 57 29.10 1.46 -30.18
C GLU A 57 27.94 2.46 -30.35
N ARG A 58 26.70 1.96 -30.25
CA ARG A 58 25.48 2.80 -30.25
C ARG A 58 25.52 3.74 -29.04
N ARG A 59 25.52 5.05 -29.30
CA ARG A 59 25.53 6.09 -28.26
C ARG A 59 24.24 6.04 -27.43
N ARG A 60 24.38 6.03 -26.11
CA ARG A 60 23.26 6.23 -25.17
C ARG A 60 23.30 7.65 -24.61
N ILE A 61 22.11 8.23 -24.48
CA ILE A 61 21.88 9.55 -23.88
C ILE A 61 20.87 9.41 -22.75
N VAL A 62 20.88 10.34 -21.81
CA VAL A 62 19.83 10.46 -20.78
C VAL A 62 18.50 10.78 -21.47
N CYS A 63 17.42 10.14 -21.06
CA CYS A 63 16.11 10.42 -21.65
C CYS A 63 15.70 11.89 -21.37
N PRO A 64 15.30 12.66 -22.40
CA PRO A 64 14.85 14.04 -22.20
C PRO A 64 13.58 14.19 -21.36
N LEU A 65 12.78 13.11 -21.23
CA LEU A 65 11.54 13.11 -20.46
C LEU A 65 11.73 12.65 -19.00
N ASP A 66 12.80 11.92 -18.70
CA ASP A 66 13.11 11.42 -17.34
C ASP A 66 14.60 11.14 -17.20
N SER A 67 15.26 11.88 -16.32
CA SER A 67 16.70 11.75 -16.07
C SER A 67 17.10 10.43 -15.41
N LYS A 68 16.14 9.60 -14.97
CA LYS A 68 16.39 8.34 -14.26
C LYS A 68 16.72 7.17 -15.19
N HIS A 69 16.60 7.30 -16.51
CA HIS A 69 16.98 6.24 -17.45
C HIS A 69 17.65 6.79 -18.71
N THR A 70 18.40 5.90 -19.37
CA THR A 70 19.08 6.19 -20.64
C THR A 70 18.40 5.50 -21.82
N VAL A 71 18.61 6.04 -23.02
CA VAL A 71 18.09 5.54 -24.30
C VAL A 71 19.18 5.64 -25.36
N TYR A 72 19.19 4.73 -26.34
CA TYR A 72 20.07 4.90 -27.50
C TYR A 72 19.61 6.10 -28.34
N GLU A 73 20.57 6.96 -28.68
CA GLU A 73 20.33 8.22 -29.42
C GLU A 73 19.63 7.97 -30.75
N ASP A 74 20.03 6.92 -31.47
CA ASP A 74 19.48 6.50 -32.76
C ASP A 74 18.02 6.02 -32.73
N VAL A 75 17.45 5.75 -31.55
CA VAL A 75 16.05 5.35 -31.37
C VAL A 75 15.28 6.26 -30.41
N LEU A 76 15.84 7.45 -30.12
CA LEU A 76 15.23 8.42 -29.21
C LEU A 76 13.77 8.73 -29.60
N GLU A 77 13.49 9.02 -30.87
CA GLU A 77 12.14 9.34 -31.33
C GLU A 77 11.14 8.21 -31.08
N LYS A 78 11.53 6.96 -31.36
CA LYS A 78 10.71 5.77 -31.08
C LYS A 78 10.50 5.59 -29.58
N HIS A 79 11.51 5.90 -28.78
CA HIS A 79 11.42 5.86 -27.33
C HIS A 79 10.49 6.94 -26.77
N LEU A 80 10.59 8.19 -27.20
CA LEU A 80 9.74 9.29 -26.71
C LEU A 80 8.25 8.98 -26.88
N LYS A 81 7.86 8.30 -27.95
CA LYS A 81 6.49 7.83 -28.19
C LYS A 81 5.99 6.77 -27.21
N LYS A 82 6.88 6.02 -26.56
CA LYS A 82 6.54 4.94 -25.61
C LYS A 82 7.12 5.14 -24.21
N CYS A 83 7.75 6.28 -23.95
CA CYS A 83 8.37 6.58 -22.68
C CYS A 83 7.29 6.67 -21.60
N ASN A 84 7.53 6.03 -20.46
CA ASN A 84 6.59 6.06 -19.34
C ASN A 84 6.44 7.46 -18.73
N ALA A 85 7.47 8.31 -18.87
CA ALA A 85 7.48 9.69 -18.41
C ALA A 85 6.81 10.68 -19.38
N ARG A 86 6.37 10.22 -20.56
CA ARG A 86 5.59 11.05 -21.47
C ARG A 86 4.26 11.41 -20.81
N GLU A 87 3.88 12.69 -20.90
CA GLU A 87 2.56 13.15 -20.47
C GLU A 87 1.46 12.46 -21.28
N LYS A 88 0.49 11.88 -20.58
CA LYS A 88 -0.67 11.20 -21.16
C LYS A 88 -1.88 12.10 -21.02
N SER A 89 -2.81 12.01 -21.98
CA SER A 89 -4.10 12.69 -21.87
C SER A 89 -4.80 12.24 -20.58
N LYS A 90 -5.21 13.20 -19.76
CA LYS A 90 -5.90 12.92 -18.51
C LYS A 90 -7.33 12.43 -18.81
N PRO A 91 -7.76 11.28 -18.27
CA PRO A 91 -9.11 10.77 -18.51
C PRO A 91 -10.18 11.62 -17.79
N ALA A 92 -11.45 11.46 -18.14
CA ALA A 92 -12.57 12.22 -17.57
C ALA A 92 -12.72 12.10 -16.03
N TYR A 93 -12.27 10.98 -15.47
CA TYR A 93 -12.25 10.71 -14.03
C TYR A 93 -11.00 11.25 -13.31
N TYR A 94 -10.13 11.97 -14.00
CA TYR A 94 -9.03 12.70 -13.38
C TYR A 94 -9.53 14.08 -12.96
N VAL A 95 -9.55 14.34 -11.65
CA VAL A 95 -9.73 15.67 -11.07
C VAL A 95 -8.55 15.92 -10.15
N ARG A 96 -7.73 16.92 -10.48
CA ARG A 96 -6.49 17.19 -9.75
C ARG A 96 -6.79 17.40 -8.26
N ASP A 97 -6.01 16.70 -7.44
CA ASP A 97 -5.97 16.77 -5.97
C ASP A 97 -7.33 16.66 -5.25
N ILE A 98 -8.37 16.11 -5.90
CA ILE A 98 -9.73 16.02 -5.35
C ILE A 98 -9.80 15.27 -4.02
N ASN A 99 -8.93 14.28 -3.80
CA ASN A 99 -8.92 13.49 -2.58
C ASN A 99 -7.83 13.90 -1.59
N CYS A 100 -7.04 14.96 -1.86
CA CYS A 100 -5.89 15.33 -1.02
C CYS A 100 -6.27 15.88 0.36
N GLY A 101 -7.52 16.31 0.54
CA GLY A 101 -7.99 16.99 1.74
C GLY A 101 -7.48 18.43 1.83
N GLU A 102 -7.92 19.14 2.86
CA GLU A 102 -7.57 20.55 3.09
C GLU A 102 -6.15 20.69 3.66
N ASN A 103 -5.45 21.75 3.24
CA ASN A 103 -4.07 22.07 3.63
C ASN A 103 -4.00 23.17 4.71
N ASP A 104 -5.12 23.72 5.14
CA ASP A 104 -5.17 24.97 5.89
C ASP A 104 -4.54 24.88 7.30
N ASP A 105 -4.41 23.66 7.83
CA ASP A 105 -3.86 23.37 9.16
C ASP A 105 -2.44 22.75 9.12
N LEU A 106 -1.70 22.89 8.02
CA LEU A 106 -0.35 22.34 7.95
C LEU A 106 0.60 23.07 8.91
N PRO A 107 1.31 22.34 9.79
CA PRO A 107 2.35 22.97 10.58
C PRO A 107 3.44 23.50 9.64
N SER A 108 3.96 24.70 9.94
CA SER A 108 5.10 25.24 9.21
C SER A 108 6.30 24.30 9.37
N LYS A 109 7.30 24.37 8.47
CA LYS A 109 8.47 23.46 8.54
C LYS A 109 9.19 23.55 9.89
N GLU A 110 9.13 24.71 10.53
CA GLU A 110 9.71 25.02 11.84
C GLU A 110 8.92 24.40 13.00
N GLN A 111 7.65 24.02 12.78
CA GLN A 111 6.78 23.37 13.77
C GLN A 111 6.87 21.84 13.75
N ILE A 112 7.56 21.26 12.76
CA ILE A 112 7.81 19.82 12.68
C ILE A 112 8.94 19.46 13.66
N VAL A 113 8.58 18.82 14.77
CA VAL A 113 9.53 18.47 15.84
C VAL A 113 10.00 17.03 15.66
N ALA A 114 11.30 16.76 15.77
CA ALA A 114 11.82 15.39 15.75
C ALA A 114 11.43 14.67 17.05
N LEU A 115 11.18 13.36 17.00
CA LEU A 115 10.91 12.61 18.24
C LEU A 115 12.07 12.75 19.22
N SER A 116 13.31 12.67 18.74
CA SER A 116 14.53 12.78 19.56
C SER A 116 14.78 14.16 20.17
N SER A 117 14.08 15.21 19.71
CA SER A 117 14.23 16.56 20.27
C SER A 117 13.25 16.85 21.41
N LEU A 118 12.32 15.94 21.73
CA LEU A 118 11.41 16.13 22.86
C LEU A 118 12.12 15.89 24.19
N SER A 119 11.80 16.69 25.20
CA SER A 119 12.21 16.42 26.58
C SER A 119 11.51 15.17 27.14
N ALA A 120 12.02 14.63 28.26
CA ALA A 120 11.40 13.50 28.93
C ALA A 120 9.98 13.82 29.44
N GLU A 121 9.75 15.07 29.88
CA GLU A 121 8.47 15.60 30.33
C GLU A 121 7.48 15.72 29.15
N GLU A 122 7.92 16.29 28.02
CA GLU A 122 7.10 16.43 26.82
C GLU A 122 6.66 15.06 26.27
N MET A 123 7.60 14.10 26.21
CA MET A 123 7.31 12.74 25.80
C MET A 123 6.32 12.06 26.77
N SER A 124 6.52 12.23 28.07
CA SER A 124 5.63 11.65 29.08
C SER A 124 4.22 12.26 28.99
N ALA A 125 4.11 13.58 28.79
CA ALA A 125 2.82 14.24 28.59
C ALA A 125 2.11 13.75 27.31
N LEU A 126 2.83 13.57 26.21
CA LEU A 126 2.28 13.01 24.98
C LEU A 126 1.76 11.58 25.19
N ILE A 127 2.52 10.75 25.91
CA ILE A 127 2.13 9.37 26.20
C ILE A 127 0.88 9.33 27.07
N SER A 128 0.82 10.15 28.12
CA SER A 128 -0.37 10.28 28.96
C SER A 128 -1.58 10.70 28.13
N LYS A 129 -1.43 11.66 27.19
CA LYS A 129 -2.49 12.01 26.24
C LYS A 129 -2.93 10.79 25.43
N VAL A 130 -2.01 10.08 24.78
CA VAL A 130 -2.33 8.89 23.96
C VAL A 130 -3.04 7.81 24.77
N GLN A 131 -2.58 7.53 25.99
CA GLN A 131 -3.18 6.53 26.88
C GLN A 131 -4.60 6.93 27.29
N VAL A 132 -4.79 8.15 27.81
CA VAL A 132 -6.12 8.64 28.21
C VAL A 132 -7.11 8.62 27.05
N LYS A 133 -6.66 9.03 25.85
CA LYS A 133 -7.52 9.02 24.65
C LYS A 133 -7.80 7.62 24.13
N SER A 134 -6.89 6.68 24.34
CA SER A 134 -7.12 5.26 24.02
C SER A 134 -8.03 4.57 25.04
N ASP A 135 -7.95 4.96 26.31
CA ASP A 135 -8.80 4.42 27.39
C ASP A 135 -10.25 4.91 27.29
N GLY A 136 -10.47 6.10 26.73
CA GLY A 136 -11.79 6.64 26.40
C GLY A 136 -12.43 6.04 25.15
N LEU A 137 -11.72 5.17 24.42
CA LEU A 137 -12.33 4.33 23.38
C LEU A 137 -13.23 3.30 24.08
N ASP A 138 -14.39 3.00 23.50
CA ASP A 138 -15.33 2.06 24.10
C ASP A 138 -14.59 0.75 24.44
N ARG A 139 -14.66 0.22 25.68
CA ARG A 139 -13.80 -0.91 26.11
C ARG A 139 -13.95 -2.14 25.20
N ALA A 140 -15.11 -2.28 24.56
CA ALA A 140 -15.40 -3.30 23.54
C ALA A 140 -14.70 -3.02 22.18
N GLU A 141 -14.48 -1.76 21.81
CA GLU A 141 -13.72 -1.33 20.62
C GLU A 141 -12.21 -1.30 20.87
N ALA A 142 -11.79 -1.07 22.11
CA ALA A 142 -10.37 -1.07 22.52
C ALA A 142 -9.73 -2.47 22.41
N VAL A 143 -10.51 -3.53 22.66
CA VAL A 143 -10.09 -4.92 22.43
C VAL A 143 -10.58 -5.36 21.06
N LEU A 144 -9.74 -5.18 20.03
CA LEU A 144 -10.04 -5.68 18.69
C LEU A 144 -10.25 -7.20 18.73
N GLU A 145 -11.50 -7.62 18.47
CA GLU A 145 -11.87 -9.03 18.34
C GLU A 145 -10.99 -9.69 17.27
N LEU A 146 -10.44 -10.85 17.60
CA LEU A 146 -9.75 -11.69 16.63
C LEU A 146 -10.77 -12.57 15.93
N ARG A 147 -10.98 -12.27 14.65
CA ARG A 147 -11.89 -13.01 13.79
C ARG A 147 -11.14 -13.48 12.55
N VAL A 148 -10.54 -14.65 12.64
CA VAL A 148 -9.83 -15.26 11.50
C VAL A 148 -10.84 -16.05 10.68
N LEU A 149 -11.17 -15.52 9.50
CA LEU A 149 -12.02 -16.21 8.54
C LEU A 149 -11.18 -16.79 7.40
N SER A 150 -11.79 -17.64 6.59
CA SER A 150 -11.21 -18.17 5.35
C SER A 150 -12.32 -18.39 4.33
N HIS A 151 -11.94 -18.56 3.07
CA HIS A 151 -12.87 -18.90 1.99
C HIS A 151 -12.40 -20.15 1.23
N PRO A 152 -13.30 -21.10 0.90
CA PRO A 152 -12.93 -22.34 0.21
C PRO A 152 -12.15 -22.13 -1.10
N ALA A 153 -12.37 -21.01 -1.79
CA ALA A 153 -11.69 -20.67 -3.04
C ALA A 153 -10.14 -20.60 -2.92
N LEU A 154 -9.60 -20.41 -1.72
CA LEU A 154 -8.16 -20.36 -1.46
C LEU A 154 -7.62 -21.62 -0.79
N GLN A 155 -8.48 -22.58 -0.42
CA GLN A 155 -8.10 -23.70 0.45
C GLN A 155 -6.97 -24.54 -0.14
N GLN A 156 -7.04 -24.86 -1.43
CA GLN A 156 -6.01 -25.63 -2.13
C GLN A 156 -4.62 -24.97 -2.03
N GLU A 157 -4.58 -23.66 -2.22
CA GLU A 157 -3.33 -22.88 -2.25
C GLU A 157 -2.79 -22.66 -0.83
N LEU A 158 -3.68 -22.48 0.15
CA LEU A 158 -3.30 -22.42 1.56
C LEU A 158 -2.63 -23.70 2.04
N THR A 159 -3.03 -24.86 1.50
CA THR A 159 -2.49 -26.17 1.86
C THR A 159 -1.35 -26.64 0.98
N ASP A 160 -0.98 -25.89 -0.07
CA ASP A 160 0.08 -26.29 -0.98
C ASP A 160 1.44 -26.22 -0.27
N PRO A 161 2.14 -27.36 -0.08
CA PRO A 161 3.41 -27.41 0.63
C PRO A 161 4.55 -26.72 -0.11
N SER A 162 4.38 -26.41 -1.41
CA SER A 162 5.37 -25.66 -2.19
C SER A 162 5.40 -24.17 -1.84
N ASN A 163 4.39 -23.66 -1.13
CA ASN A 163 4.34 -22.26 -0.73
C ASN A 163 5.36 -21.93 0.36
N GLY A 164 6.28 -21.03 0.04
CA GLY A 164 7.17 -20.44 1.04
C GLY A 164 6.40 -19.59 2.06
N LYS A 165 7.03 -19.33 3.23
CA LYS A 165 6.43 -18.57 4.35
C LYS A 165 5.80 -17.25 3.94
N SER A 166 6.44 -16.50 3.03
CA SER A 166 5.89 -15.23 2.55
C SER A 166 4.62 -15.42 1.73
N ALA A 167 4.63 -16.35 0.77
CA ALA A 167 3.44 -16.66 -0.04
C ALA A 167 2.27 -17.09 0.85
N LEU A 168 2.53 -17.97 1.82
CA LEU A 168 1.53 -18.43 2.78
C LEU A 168 0.95 -17.28 3.61
N LYS A 169 1.80 -16.37 4.13
CA LYS A 169 1.36 -15.15 4.83
C LYS A 169 0.41 -14.33 3.95
N HIS A 170 0.77 -14.13 2.68
CA HIS A 170 -0.06 -13.34 1.77
C HIS A 170 -1.41 -14.02 1.48
N LEU A 171 -1.43 -15.35 1.32
CA LEU A 171 -2.62 -16.16 1.12
C LEU A 171 -3.54 -16.15 2.34
N GLN A 172 -3.00 -16.32 3.56
CA GLN A 172 -3.79 -16.26 4.80
C GLN A 172 -4.52 -14.93 4.96
N GLN A 173 -3.83 -13.82 4.70
CA GLN A 173 -4.45 -12.50 4.72
C GLN A 173 -5.55 -12.34 3.66
N GLN A 174 -5.29 -12.80 2.43
CA GLN A 174 -6.28 -12.73 1.34
C GLN A 174 -7.51 -13.61 1.63
N ALA A 175 -7.29 -14.83 2.13
CA ALA A 175 -8.36 -15.76 2.49
C ALA A 175 -9.27 -15.18 3.57
N SER A 176 -8.69 -14.53 4.57
CA SER A 176 -9.48 -13.90 5.62
C SER A 176 -10.26 -12.69 5.13
N ILE A 177 -9.67 -11.80 4.32
CA ILE A 177 -10.41 -10.66 3.73
C ILE A 177 -11.59 -11.16 2.89
N VAL A 178 -11.37 -12.18 2.05
CA VAL A 178 -12.44 -12.79 1.23
C VAL A 178 -13.52 -13.43 2.12
N GLY A 179 -13.12 -14.13 3.20
CA GLY A 179 -14.05 -14.73 4.16
C GLY A 179 -14.94 -13.68 4.86
N HIS A 180 -14.39 -12.51 5.20
CA HIS A 180 -15.16 -11.39 5.74
C HIS A 180 -16.17 -10.84 4.75
N LEU A 181 -15.73 -10.57 3.52
CA LEU A 181 -16.60 -10.07 2.45
C LEU A 181 -17.75 -11.06 2.16
N SER A 182 -17.47 -12.36 2.16
CA SER A 182 -18.47 -13.43 2.01
C SER A 182 -19.46 -13.44 3.17
N THR A 183 -18.98 -13.38 4.42
CA THR A 183 -19.82 -13.39 5.63
C THR A 183 -20.73 -12.17 5.73
N TYR A 184 -20.29 -11.01 5.21
CA TYR A 184 -21.10 -9.80 5.17
C TYR A 184 -22.04 -9.72 3.95
N GLY A 185 -22.08 -10.76 3.11
CA GLY A 185 -22.95 -10.81 1.93
C GLY A 185 -22.50 -9.88 0.79
N LEU A 186 -21.31 -9.29 0.88
CA LEU A 186 -20.82 -8.31 -0.10
C LEU A 186 -20.44 -8.93 -1.46
N LEU A 187 -20.37 -10.27 -1.53
CA LEU A 187 -20.11 -11.01 -2.77
C LEU A 187 -21.37 -11.36 -3.57
N ALA A 188 -22.57 -11.17 -3.00
CA ALA A 188 -23.82 -11.70 -3.56
C ALA A 188 -24.62 -10.71 -4.42
N HIS A 189 -24.19 -9.45 -4.49
CA HIS A 189 -24.93 -8.37 -5.15
C HIS A 189 -24.30 -7.94 -6.47
N LYS A 190 -25.11 -7.40 -7.38
CA LYS A 190 -24.63 -6.65 -8.55
C LYS A 190 -23.85 -5.43 -8.07
N SER A 191 -22.53 -5.50 -8.09
CA SER A 191 -21.66 -4.45 -7.57
C SER A 191 -20.39 -4.31 -8.41
N VAL A 192 -19.72 -3.18 -8.27
CA VAL A 192 -18.34 -3.03 -8.72
C VAL A 192 -17.43 -3.20 -7.50
N THR A 193 -16.57 -4.21 -7.56
CA THR A 193 -15.49 -4.39 -6.59
C THR A 193 -14.36 -3.44 -6.95
N HIS A 194 -14.13 -2.44 -6.10
CA HIS A 194 -13.08 -1.44 -6.25
C HIS A 194 -11.85 -1.81 -5.40
N GLU A 195 -10.78 -2.30 -6.03
CA GLU A 195 -9.52 -2.58 -5.35
C GLU A 195 -8.64 -1.33 -5.33
N CYS A 196 -8.58 -0.69 -4.16
CA CYS A 196 -7.72 0.45 -3.88
C CYS A 196 -6.27 -0.02 -3.72
N GLY A 197 -5.34 0.50 -4.53
CA GLY A 197 -3.92 0.12 -4.45
C GLY A 197 -3.70 -1.33 -4.83
N ALA A 198 -4.19 -1.70 -6.01
CA ALA A 198 -4.33 -3.09 -6.40
C ALA A 198 -3.00 -3.85 -6.60
N GLY A 199 -1.86 -3.16 -6.73
CA GLY A 199 -0.56 -3.81 -6.90
C GLY A 199 -0.58 -4.79 -8.08
N ARG A 200 -0.43 -6.09 -7.79
CA ARG A 200 -0.50 -7.17 -8.81
C ARG A 200 -1.92 -7.66 -9.12
N GLY A 201 -2.96 -7.22 -8.40
CA GLY A 201 -4.37 -7.59 -8.59
C GLY A 201 -4.79 -8.90 -7.91
N LYS A 202 -4.00 -9.40 -6.95
CA LYS A 202 -4.24 -10.71 -6.33
C LYS A 202 -5.52 -10.76 -5.49
N LEU A 203 -5.92 -9.67 -4.83
CA LEU A 203 -7.12 -9.71 -4.00
C LEU A 203 -8.39 -9.80 -4.86
N SER A 204 -8.50 -8.98 -5.92
CA SER A 204 -9.58 -9.12 -6.90
C SER A 204 -9.60 -10.49 -7.58
N HIS A 205 -8.44 -11.07 -7.89
CA HIS A 205 -8.35 -12.43 -8.44
C HIS A 205 -9.02 -13.47 -7.51
N TRP A 206 -8.72 -13.43 -6.22
CA TRP A 206 -9.30 -14.36 -5.25
C TRP A 206 -10.78 -14.11 -5.01
N LEU A 207 -11.21 -12.86 -5.00
CA LEU A 207 -12.63 -12.52 -4.90
C LEU A 207 -13.42 -13.05 -6.08
N TRP A 208 -12.91 -12.89 -7.30
CA TRP A 208 -13.53 -13.47 -8.49
C TRP A 208 -13.64 -14.99 -8.41
N ARG A 209 -12.57 -15.70 -7.96
CA ARG A 209 -12.64 -17.15 -7.72
C ARG A 209 -13.62 -17.54 -6.61
N ALA A 210 -13.93 -16.62 -5.71
CA ALA A 210 -14.87 -16.81 -4.61
C ALA A 210 -16.32 -16.45 -4.99
N LEU A 211 -16.56 -15.80 -6.13
CA LEU A 211 -17.90 -15.46 -6.56
C LEU A 211 -18.72 -16.75 -6.80
N PRO A 212 -19.95 -16.82 -6.29
CA PRO A 212 -20.89 -17.89 -6.65
C PRO A 212 -21.08 -17.94 -8.17
N GLY A 213 -21.16 -19.15 -8.76
CA GLY A 213 -21.28 -19.34 -10.21
C GLY A 213 -22.52 -18.70 -10.86
N ALA A 214 -23.50 -18.24 -10.08
CA ALA A 214 -24.71 -17.57 -10.53
C ALA A 214 -24.66 -16.03 -10.44
N THR A 215 -23.56 -15.44 -9.96
CA THR A 215 -23.48 -14.00 -9.69
C THR A 215 -23.27 -13.23 -10.98
N ARG A 216 -24.37 -12.85 -11.64
CA ARG A 216 -24.36 -11.97 -12.81
C ARG A 216 -24.19 -10.50 -12.38
N GLY A 217 -23.35 -9.77 -13.09
CA GLY A 217 -23.23 -8.31 -12.96
C GLY A 217 -22.26 -7.82 -11.88
N VAL A 218 -21.32 -8.65 -11.42
CA VAL A 218 -20.14 -8.17 -10.68
C VAL A 218 -19.07 -7.74 -11.67
N SER A 219 -18.44 -6.59 -11.44
CA SER A 219 -17.25 -6.15 -12.19
C SER A 219 -16.13 -5.74 -11.23
N PHE A 220 -14.89 -5.73 -11.72
CA PHE A 220 -13.70 -5.42 -10.94
C PHE A 220 -13.00 -4.19 -11.49
N LEU A 221 -12.87 -3.18 -10.62
CA LEU A 221 -12.17 -1.92 -10.89
C LEU A 221 -10.91 -1.83 -10.02
N LEU A 222 -9.76 -2.11 -10.61
CA LEU A 222 -8.47 -2.09 -9.95
C LEU A 222 -7.82 -0.72 -10.14
N VAL A 223 -7.44 -0.04 -9.06
CA VAL A 223 -6.75 1.25 -9.14
C VAL A 223 -5.35 1.12 -8.57
N GLU A 224 -4.37 1.61 -9.33
CA GLU A 224 -2.97 1.58 -8.94
C GLU A 224 -2.27 2.82 -9.48
N ARG A 225 -1.36 3.40 -8.69
CA ARG A 225 -0.60 4.59 -9.06
C ARG A 225 0.51 4.28 -10.06
N CYS A 226 1.15 3.12 -9.93
CA CYS A 226 2.33 2.76 -10.71
C CYS A 226 2.17 1.40 -11.43
N SER A 227 2.74 1.25 -12.63
CA SER A 227 2.70 -0.05 -13.28
C SER A 227 3.52 -1.09 -12.51
N THR A 228 2.88 -2.19 -12.15
CA THR A 228 3.50 -3.36 -11.53
C THR A 228 3.87 -4.42 -12.57
N ARG A 229 4.83 -5.29 -12.27
CA ARG A 229 5.12 -6.49 -13.07
C ARG A 229 4.30 -7.67 -12.54
N PHE A 230 4.12 -8.70 -13.36
CA PHE A 230 3.42 -9.94 -12.99
C PHE A 230 1.99 -9.70 -12.47
N LYS A 231 1.27 -8.82 -13.16
CA LYS A 231 -0.16 -8.58 -12.91
C LYS A 231 -0.92 -9.86 -13.23
N VAL A 232 -1.86 -10.24 -12.37
CA VAL A 232 -2.70 -11.42 -12.61
C VAL A 232 -3.90 -11.11 -13.49
N ASP A 233 -4.12 -9.84 -13.84
CA ASP A 233 -5.20 -9.35 -14.69
C ASP A 233 -5.35 -10.14 -16.00
N GLY A 234 -4.21 -10.55 -16.61
CA GLY A 234 -4.20 -11.31 -17.86
C GLY A 234 -4.92 -12.65 -17.78
N LYS A 235 -5.11 -13.21 -16.58
CA LYS A 235 -5.87 -14.45 -16.35
C LYS A 235 -7.38 -14.27 -16.47
N HIS A 236 -7.86 -13.02 -16.59
CA HIS A 236 -9.28 -12.68 -16.58
C HIS A 236 -9.76 -12.07 -17.90
N GLN A 237 -8.95 -12.13 -18.97
CA GLN A 237 -9.32 -11.57 -20.28
C GLN A 237 -10.35 -12.43 -21.05
N GLU A 238 -10.56 -13.68 -20.64
CA GLU A 238 -11.43 -14.66 -21.34
C GLU A 238 -12.72 -14.97 -20.58
N GLY A 239 -13.01 -14.27 -19.46
CA GLY A 239 -14.17 -14.53 -18.61
C GLY A 239 -15.37 -13.60 -18.87
N ASP A 240 -16.56 -14.00 -18.40
CA ASP A 240 -17.81 -13.22 -18.43
C ASP A 240 -17.84 -12.04 -17.42
N VAL A 241 -16.67 -11.62 -16.94
CA VAL A 241 -16.52 -10.63 -15.86
C VAL A 241 -15.59 -9.52 -16.31
N ASP A 242 -16.07 -8.27 -16.25
CA ASP A 242 -15.27 -7.10 -16.62
C ASP A 242 -14.21 -6.80 -15.56
N PHE A 243 -12.93 -6.96 -15.93
CA PHE A 243 -11.76 -6.58 -15.16
C PHE A 243 -11.08 -5.37 -15.79
N ARG A 244 -11.16 -4.21 -15.14
CA ARG A 244 -10.47 -3.00 -15.61
C ARG A 244 -9.49 -2.49 -14.59
N ARG A 245 -8.27 -2.17 -15.06
CA ARG A 245 -7.26 -1.50 -14.25
C ARG A 245 -7.06 -0.06 -14.70
N LEU A 246 -7.19 0.89 -13.78
CA LEU A 246 -6.84 2.29 -13.99
C LEU A 246 -5.46 2.56 -13.40
N LEU A 247 -4.58 3.15 -14.22
CA LEU A 247 -3.28 3.64 -13.78
C LEU A 247 -3.41 5.13 -13.44
N ILE A 248 -3.78 5.41 -12.18
CA ILE A 248 -4.06 6.75 -11.67
C ILE A 248 -3.76 6.80 -10.17
N ASP A 249 -3.20 7.92 -9.71
CA ASP A 249 -3.09 8.17 -8.27
C ASP A 249 -4.49 8.42 -7.68
N ILE A 250 -4.84 7.70 -6.61
CA ILE A 250 -6.12 7.86 -5.90
C ILE A 250 -6.31 9.33 -5.49
N GLN A 251 -5.23 10.08 -5.23
CA GLN A 251 -5.31 11.51 -4.89
C GLN A 251 -6.05 12.35 -5.95
N HIS A 252 -6.10 11.87 -7.22
CA HIS A 252 -6.71 12.55 -8.36
C HIS A 252 -7.96 11.86 -8.92
N LEU A 253 -8.38 10.74 -8.33
CA LEU A 253 -9.45 9.92 -8.89
C LEU A 253 -10.81 10.41 -8.42
N HIS A 254 -11.69 10.76 -9.36
CA HIS A 254 -13.11 10.94 -9.10
C HIS A 254 -13.87 9.66 -9.51
N LEU A 255 -14.30 8.88 -8.52
CA LEU A 255 -14.87 7.55 -8.75
C LEU A 255 -16.20 7.61 -9.51
N GLY A 256 -17.11 8.54 -9.17
CA GLY A 256 -18.37 8.74 -9.90
C GLY A 256 -18.24 9.17 -11.37
N LYS A 257 -17.03 9.54 -11.84
CA LYS A 257 -16.76 9.86 -13.26
C LYS A 257 -16.17 8.67 -14.03
N VAL A 258 -15.96 7.53 -13.38
CA VAL A 258 -15.48 6.31 -14.03
C VAL A 258 -16.64 5.68 -14.82
N PRO A 259 -16.51 5.47 -16.14
CA PRO A 259 -17.64 5.03 -16.98
C PRO A 259 -18.36 3.77 -16.48
N GLN A 260 -17.64 2.79 -15.93
CA GLN A 260 -18.23 1.53 -15.42
C GLN A 260 -19.13 1.72 -14.19
N LEU A 261 -18.96 2.84 -13.49
CA LEU A 261 -19.75 3.18 -12.33
C LEU A 261 -20.97 4.01 -12.70
N GLN A 262 -21.07 4.50 -13.94
CA GLN A 262 -22.18 5.35 -14.37
C GLN A 262 -23.46 4.55 -14.68
N ASP A 263 -23.36 3.22 -14.74
CA ASP A 263 -24.50 2.33 -14.93
C ASP A 263 -25.45 2.39 -13.73
N LYS A 264 -26.75 2.58 -14.02
CA LYS A 264 -27.80 2.77 -13.02
C LYS A 264 -27.83 1.62 -11.99
N GLY A 265 -27.87 1.99 -10.71
CA GLY A 265 -28.05 1.05 -9.60
C GLY A 265 -26.81 0.22 -9.24
N THR A 266 -25.64 0.57 -9.77
CA THR A 266 -24.39 -0.16 -9.49
C THR A 266 -23.77 0.35 -8.20
N SER A 267 -23.78 -0.48 -7.15
CA SER A 267 -23.14 -0.13 -5.87
C SER A 267 -21.66 -0.53 -5.86
N VAL A 268 -20.87 0.08 -4.98
CA VAL A 268 -19.42 -0.18 -4.90
C VAL A 268 -19.06 -0.95 -3.64
N VAL A 269 -18.27 -2.02 -3.78
CA VAL A 269 -17.61 -2.70 -2.65
C VAL A 269 -16.12 -2.38 -2.71
N ALA A 270 -15.61 -1.67 -1.72
CA ALA A 270 -14.21 -1.25 -1.71
C ALA A 270 -13.33 -2.20 -0.91
N ILE A 271 -12.17 -2.55 -1.47
CA ILE A 271 -11.22 -3.46 -0.83
C ILE A 271 -9.79 -2.92 -0.91
N GLY A 272 -8.96 -3.27 0.08
CA GLY A 272 -7.54 -2.91 0.08
C GLY A 272 -6.73 -3.74 1.08
N LYS A 273 -5.50 -4.14 0.69
CA LYS A 273 -4.62 -4.98 1.54
C LYS A 273 -3.35 -4.28 2.05
N HIS A 274 -2.78 -3.36 1.28
CA HIS A 274 -1.59 -2.61 1.70
C HIS A 274 -1.65 -1.19 1.12
N LEU A 275 -2.67 -0.45 1.53
CA LEU A 275 -2.72 0.98 1.24
C LEU A 275 -1.70 1.70 2.13
N CYS A 276 -0.57 2.06 1.52
CA CYS A 276 0.54 2.65 2.26
C CYS A 276 0.31 4.14 2.53
N GLY A 277 0.45 4.55 3.80
CA GLY A 277 0.46 5.95 4.21
C GLY A 277 -0.86 6.65 3.97
N ALA A 278 -0.81 7.84 3.36
CA ALA A 278 -1.99 8.63 3.03
C ALA A 278 -3.01 7.89 2.13
N ALA A 279 -2.61 6.83 1.41
CA ALA A 279 -3.45 6.16 0.42
C ALA A 279 -4.76 5.61 1.00
N THR A 280 -4.77 5.17 2.27
CA THR A 280 -5.99 4.74 2.96
C THR A 280 -6.97 5.90 3.08
N ASP A 281 -6.50 7.03 3.62
CA ASP A 281 -7.34 8.21 3.85
C ASP A 281 -7.81 8.84 2.53
N LEU A 282 -6.95 8.87 1.49
CA LEU A 282 -7.32 9.24 0.12
C LEU A 282 -8.41 8.33 -0.46
N ALA A 283 -8.33 7.01 -0.20
CA ALA A 283 -9.32 6.06 -0.68
C ALA A 283 -10.67 6.21 0.03
N LEU A 284 -10.67 6.42 1.35
CA LEU A 284 -11.90 6.69 2.10
C LEU A 284 -12.56 7.98 1.61
N ARG A 285 -11.77 9.05 1.38
CA ARG A 285 -12.27 10.29 0.79
C ARG A 285 -12.85 10.07 -0.60
N CYS A 286 -12.12 9.38 -1.48
CA CYS A 286 -12.56 9.02 -2.83
C CYS A 286 -13.93 8.30 -2.80
N LEU A 287 -14.10 7.31 -1.93
CA LEU A 287 -15.34 6.55 -1.81
C LEU A 287 -16.51 7.38 -1.29
N MET A 288 -16.27 8.21 -0.27
CA MET A 288 -17.34 8.94 0.40
C MET A 288 -17.73 10.22 -0.34
N GLU A 289 -16.75 10.99 -0.82
CA GLU A 289 -16.99 12.33 -1.36
C GLU A 289 -17.22 12.33 -2.89
N THR A 290 -16.84 11.26 -3.59
CA THR A 290 -16.99 11.19 -5.07
C THR A 290 -18.04 10.20 -5.56
N LEU A 291 -18.74 9.52 -4.63
CA LEU A 291 -19.91 8.69 -4.88
C LEU A 291 -21.13 9.23 -4.11
N PRO A 292 -22.35 8.85 -4.48
CA PRO A 292 -23.55 9.26 -3.74
C PRO A 292 -23.58 8.71 -2.31
N ARG A 293 -24.17 9.48 -1.39
CA ARG A 293 -24.37 9.10 0.01
C ARG A 293 -25.35 7.94 0.16
N HIS A 294 -25.13 7.12 1.17
CA HIS A 294 -26.09 6.10 1.57
C HIS A 294 -27.37 6.76 2.10
N GLY A 295 -28.54 6.36 1.59
CA GLY A 295 -29.84 6.87 2.08
C GLY A 295 -30.29 8.24 1.55
N THR A 296 -29.48 8.98 0.79
CA THR A 296 -29.99 10.12 0.01
C THR A 296 -30.66 9.60 -1.25
N ARG A 297 -31.99 9.46 -1.25
CA ARG A 297 -32.75 9.70 -2.49
C ARG A 297 -32.34 11.10 -2.93
N ALA A 298 -31.97 11.27 -4.20
CA ALA A 298 -31.66 12.58 -4.77
C ALA A 298 -32.71 13.58 -4.27
N ALA A 299 -32.28 14.55 -3.46
CA ALA A 299 -33.14 15.65 -3.10
C ALA A 299 -33.53 16.30 -4.41
N ALA A 300 -34.83 16.30 -4.73
CA ALA A 300 -35.35 17.19 -5.76
C ALA A 300 -34.85 18.61 -5.44
N PRO A 301 -34.39 19.40 -6.42
CA PRO A 301 -34.05 20.79 -6.16
C PRO A 301 -35.35 21.50 -5.76
N GLY A 302 -35.44 21.91 -4.51
CA GLY A 302 -36.71 22.41 -3.97
C GLY A 302 -36.54 23.14 -2.66
N LEU A 303 -35.86 24.29 -2.70
CA LEU A 303 -36.22 25.50 -1.95
C LEU A 303 -35.37 26.67 -2.48
N ALA A 304 -35.72 27.12 -3.68
CA ALA A 304 -35.59 28.53 -4.05
C ALA A 304 -36.98 29.00 -4.45
N ALA A 305 -37.38 30.14 -3.88
CA ALA A 305 -38.67 30.75 -4.03
C ALA A 305 -38.99 31.10 -5.51
N CYS A 306 -40.27 30.91 -5.87
CA CYS A 306 -41.08 31.58 -6.88
C CYS A 306 -40.46 31.96 -8.26
N GLY A 307 -41.03 31.40 -9.34
CA GLY A 307 -41.08 32.07 -10.66
C GLY A 307 -41.09 31.16 -11.89
N GLU A 308 -42.30 30.92 -12.42
CA GLU A 308 -42.70 30.66 -13.82
C GLU A 308 -42.19 29.42 -14.61
N GLU A 309 -43.16 28.82 -15.33
CA GLU A 309 -43.13 27.52 -15.99
C GLU A 309 -42.43 27.51 -17.36
N ALA A 310 -41.72 26.42 -17.67
CA ALA A 310 -41.41 26.01 -19.05
C ALA A 310 -41.62 24.49 -19.19
N PRO A 311 -42.29 23.98 -20.25
CA PRO A 311 -42.61 22.58 -20.36
C PRO A 311 -41.49 21.78 -21.03
N GLY A 312 -41.16 20.62 -20.45
CA GLY A 312 -40.50 19.53 -21.17
C GLY A 312 -39.02 19.37 -20.92
N GLN A 313 -38.65 18.85 -19.74
CA GLN A 313 -37.48 17.98 -19.58
C GLN A 313 -37.74 17.04 -18.40
N ALA A 314 -37.90 15.76 -18.71
CA ALA A 314 -38.00 14.72 -17.69
C ALA A 314 -36.71 14.70 -16.83
N PRO A 315 -36.78 14.37 -15.53
CA PRO A 315 -35.58 14.27 -14.71
C PRO A 315 -34.67 13.18 -15.26
N CYS A 316 -33.47 13.56 -15.67
CA CYS A 316 -32.40 12.66 -16.04
C CYS A 316 -31.91 11.91 -14.78
N GLU A 317 -32.55 10.79 -14.46
CA GLU A 317 -32.09 9.88 -13.38
C GLU A 317 -30.87 9.07 -13.86
N THR A 318 -29.70 9.71 -13.91
CA THR A 318 -28.39 9.06 -14.14
C THR A 318 -27.59 9.07 -12.85
N GLY A 319 -27.24 7.91 -12.30
CA GLY A 319 -26.41 7.89 -11.08
C GLY A 319 -25.88 6.51 -10.70
N THR A 320 -24.59 6.49 -10.36
CA THR A 320 -23.89 5.43 -9.61
C THR A 320 -24.57 5.18 -8.27
N GLY A 321 -24.56 3.95 -7.77
CA GLY A 321 -25.01 3.63 -6.40
C GLY A 321 -24.00 4.05 -5.32
N PRO A 322 -24.40 4.04 -4.03
CA PRO A 322 -23.50 4.35 -2.93
C PRO A 322 -22.44 3.25 -2.73
N THR A 323 -21.50 3.52 -1.83
CA THR A 323 -20.63 2.48 -1.29
C THR A 323 -21.46 1.50 -0.45
N LEU A 324 -21.50 0.23 -0.84
CA LEU A 324 -22.23 -0.85 -0.17
C LEU A 324 -21.44 -1.43 1.01
N GLY A 325 -20.10 -1.48 0.90
CA GLY A 325 -19.26 -1.96 1.97
C GLY A 325 -17.78 -1.74 1.72
N ILE A 326 -17.01 -1.71 2.80
CA ILE A 326 -15.56 -1.48 2.80
C ILE A 326 -14.85 -2.63 3.53
N ALA A 327 -13.73 -3.10 2.99
CA ALA A 327 -12.79 -4.00 3.67
C ALA A 327 -11.35 -3.61 3.35
N ILE A 328 -10.76 -2.75 4.18
CA ILE A 328 -9.42 -2.21 3.98
C ILE A 328 -8.55 -2.55 5.19
N THR A 329 -7.44 -3.22 4.98
CA THR A 329 -6.46 -3.47 6.03
C THR A 329 -5.69 -2.18 6.34
N LEU A 330 -5.40 -1.98 7.62
CA LEU A 330 -4.71 -0.78 8.09
C LEU A 330 -3.28 -1.16 8.43
N CYS A 331 -2.34 -0.59 7.70
CA CYS A 331 -0.91 -0.72 7.93
C CYS A 331 -0.24 0.66 7.76
N CYS A 332 1.08 0.74 7.83
CA CYS A 332 1.84 1.93 7.42
C CYS A 332 1.37 3.29 7.97
N HIS A 333 0.78 3.33 9.18
CA HIS A 333 0.35 4.57 9.84
C HIS A 333 1.45 5.63 9.87
N HIS A 334 2.70 5.19 9.98
CA HIS A 334 3.90 6.03 9.94
C HIS A 334 4.16 6.79 8.62
N ARG A 335 3.30 6.63 7.61
CA ARG A 335 3.36 7.35 6.34
C ARG A 335 2.08 8.15 6.07
N CYS A 336 1.16 8.19 7.02
CA CYS A 336 -0.01 9.04 6.93
C CYS A 336 0.42 10.51 7.03
N SER A 337 -0.37 11.40 6.43
CA SER A 337 -0.13 12.83 6.47
C SER A 337 -1.36 13.55 6.99
N TRP A 338 -1.14 14.65 7.70
CA TRP A 338 -2.24 15.44 8.25
C TRP A 338 -3.23 15.91 7.18
N PRO A 339 -2.81 16.47 6.02
CA PRO A 339 -3.76 16.93 5.00
C PRO A 339 -4.70 15.84 4.51
N ALA A 340 -4.15 14.64 4.26
CA ALA A 340 -4.92 13.54 3.72
C ALA A 340 -5.82 12.88 4.77
N TYR A 341 -5.42 12.89 6.05
CA TYR A 341 -6.13 12.21 7.14
C TYR A 341 -7.60 12.63 7.20
N VAL A 342 -8.49 11.64 7.24
CA VAL A 342 -9.95 11.88 7.23
C VAL A 342 -10.53 12.11 8.63
N GLY A 343 -9.86 11.60 9.67
CA GLY A 343 -10.33 11.67 11.05
C GLY A 343 -9.99 12.98 11.78
N LYS A 344 -9.77 14.09 11.07
CA LYS A 344 -9.30 15.37 11.66
C LYS A 344 -10.27 15.88 12.71
N GLU A 345 -11.57 15.85 12.45
CA GLU A 345 -12.59 16.35 13.39
C GLU A 345 -12.54 15.60 14.72
N TYR A 346 -12.54 14.27 14.69
CA TYR A 346 -12.34 13.43 15.88
C TYR A 346 -11.00 13.74 16.57
N PHE A 347 -9.92 13.85 15.81
CA PHE A 347 -8.58 14.09 16.38
C PHE A 347 -8.54 15.43 17.13
N CYS A 348 -9.08 16.49 16.52
CA CYS A 348 -9.22 17.81 17.11
C CYS A 348 -10.19 17.82 18.29
N SER A 349 -11.30 17.07 18.24
CA SER A 349 -12.24 16.93 19.36
C SER A 349 -11.60 16.27 20.58
N GLN A 350 -10.55 15.47 20.38
CA GLN A 350 -9.72 14.93 21.46
C GLN A 350 -8.66 15.91 21.97
N GLY A 351 -8.59 17.14 21.45
CA GLY A 351 -7.55 18.11 21.79
C GLY A 351 -6.18 17.73 21.23
N LEU A 352 -6.14 16.95 20.15
CA LEU A 352 -4.93 16.60 19.42
C LEU A 352 -4.91 17.40 18.11
N GLY A 353 -3.81 18.11 17.85
CA GLY A 353 -3.66 18.91 16.64
C GLY A 353 -2.69 18.29 15.63
N PRO A 354 -2.34 19.05 14.58
CA PRO A 354 -1.37 18.62 13.56
C PRO A 354 0.01 18.25 14.14
N LYS A 355 0.44 18.96 15.20
CA LYS A 355 1.70 18.68 15.91
C LYS A 355 1.65 17.32 16.60
N GLU A 356 0.61 17.05 17.40
CA GLU A 356 0.42 15.75 18.02
C GLU A 356 0.27 14.64 16.98
N PHE A 357 -0.41 14.91 15.88
CA PHE A 357 -0.57 13.94 14.79
C PHE A 357 0.78 13.48 14.25
N ASP A 358 1.69 14.40 13.91
CA ASP A 358 3.02 14.05 13.38
C ASP A 358 3.81 13.18 14.37
N LEU A 359 3.74 13.48 15.68
CA LEU A 359 4.39 12.69 16.72
C LEU A 359 3.76 11.30 16.89
N ILE A 360 2.43 11.22 17.00
CA ILE A 360 1.66 9.97 17.13
C ILE A 360 1.86 9.09 15.89
N GLN A 361 1.84 9.69 14.70
CA GLN A 361 2.15 9.04 13.45
C GLN A 361 3.53 8.40 13.48
N ARG A 362 4.57 9.07 13.99
CA ARG A 362 5.93 8.50 14.06
C ARG A 362 6.02 7.40 15.12
N MET A 363 5.44 7.63 16.30
CA MET A 363 5.38 6.64 17.38
C MET A 363 4.59 5.38 17.01
N SER A 364 3.66 5.46 16.03
CA SER A 364 2.96 4.28 15.51
C SER A 364 3.90 3.20 14.95
N SER A 365 5.10 3.58 14.47
CA SER A 365 6.13 2.64 14.03
C SER A 365 6.66 1.75 15.16
N TRP A 366 6.54 2.19 16.41
CA TRP A 366 6.98 1.41 17.56
C TRP A 366 6.18 0.12 17.74
N ALA A 367 4.98 0.02 17.16
CA ALA A 367 4.16 -1.19 17.18
C ALA A 367 4.85 -2.41 16.58
N THR A 368 5.87 -2.20 15.73
CA THR A 368 6.65 -3.28 15.11
C THR A 368 8.01 -3.48 15.78
N CYS A 369 8.36 -2.67 16.78
CA CYS A 369 9.65 -2.78 17.47
C CYS A 369 9.89 -4.18 18.02
N GLY A 370 8.86 -4.88 18.53
CA GLY A 370 8.93 -6.24 19.09
C GLY A 370 9.06 -7.39 18.10
N TRP A 371 8.78 -7.16 16.81
CA TRP A 371 8.69 -8.22 15.82
C TRP A 371 10.07 -8.78 15.46
N ARG A 372 10.25 -10.10 15.50
CA ARG A 372 11.42 -10.82 14.97
C ARG A 372 10.97 -11.79 13.89
N ARG A 373 11.81 -12.02 12.87
CA ARG A 373 11.56 -13.09 11.90
C ARG A 373 11.82 -14.45 12.56
N PRO A 374 11.15 -15.53 12.12
CA PRO A 374 11.48 -16.88 12.60
C PRO A 374 12.94 -17.32 12.34
N THR A 375 13.67 -16.62 11.48
CA THR A 375 15.12 -16.83 11.25
C THR A 375 16.02 -16.22 12.31
N ASP A 376 15.48 -15.35 13.17
CA ASP A 376 16.23 -14.70 14.26
C ASP A 376 16.30 -15.58 15.52
N GLN A 377 15.80 -16.82 15.44
CA GLN A 377 15.94 -17.87 16.46
C GLN A 377 16.97 -18.91 16.00
N VAL A 378 18.22 -18.49 15.82
CA VAL A 378 19.34 -19.43 15.90
C VAL A 378 19.89 -19.25 17.31
N PRO A 379 19.86 -20.28 18.17
CA PRO A 379 20.65 -20.25 19.40
C PRO A 379 22.11 -20.10 18.97
N ASP A 380 22.83 -19.18 19.59
CA ASP A 380 24.29 -19.07 19.47
C ASP A 380 24.92 -20.37 19.96
N ASN A 381 25.05 -21.33 19.05
CA ASN A 381 25.80 -22.55 19.22
C ASN A 381 26.58 -22.71 17.93
N GLY A 382 27.86 -22.35 18.01
CA GLY A 382 28.81 -22.56 16.94
C GLY A 382 28.82 -24.02 16.53
N ASN A 383 28.37 -24.30 15.31
CA ASN A 383 28.93 -25.37 14.53
C ASN A 383 28.73 -25.09 13.04
N GLU A 384 29.86 -25.02 12.35
CA GLU A 384 29.98 -24.99 10.91
C GLU A 384 29.64 -26.39 10.37
N ASP A 385 28.82 -26.43 9.32
CA ASP A 385 28.72 -27.43 8.22
C ASP A 385 27.28 -27.92 7.96
N ALA A 386 26.78 -27.60 6.75
CA ALA A 386 25.96 -28.48 5.91
C ALA A 386 25.56 -27.74 4.62
N THR A 387 26.48 -27.82 3.67
CA THR A 387 26.28 -28.08 2.23
C THR A 387 25.05 -27.55 1.48
N ARG A 388 25.42 -26.67 0.54
CA ARG A 388 24.76 -26.22 -0.68
C ARG A 388 24.74 -27.34 -1.72
N GLU A 389 23.59 -27.97 -1.99
CA GLU A 389 23.34 -28.73 -3.23
C GLU A 389 21.86 -29.10 -3.34
N GLU A 390 21.10 -28.38 -4.19
CA GLU A 390 20.00 -28.92 -5.02
C GLU A 390 19.30 -27.76 -5.74
N ARG A 391 19.82 -27.41 -6.92
CA ARG A 391 19.05 -26.65 -7.92
C ARG A 391 19.47 -27.04 -9.32
N ALA A 392 19.08 -28.25 -9.72
CA ALA A 392 19.08 -28.66 -11.11
C ALA A 392 17.90 -29.59 -11.37
N SER A 393 17.20 -29.33 -12.48
CA SER A 393 16.04 -30.04 -13.04
C SER A 393 14.66 -29.79 -12.41
N ARG A 394 13.79 -29.08 -13.15
CA ARG A 394 12.48 -29.59 -13.61
C ARG A 394 11.77 -28.55 -14.50
N GLN A 395 11.57 -28.94 -15.75
CA GLN A 395 10.68 -28.30 -16.71
C GLN A 395 9.22 -28.61 -16.32
N GLY A 396 8.32 -27.64 -16.54
CA GLY A 396 6.86 -27.86 -16.52
C GLY A 396 6.19 -27.79 -15.15
N GLY A 397 6.18 -26.61 -14.52
CA GLY A 397 5.39 -26.33 -13.31
C GLY A 397 5.35 -24.82 -13.07
N VAL A 398 4.17 -24.28 -12.73
CA VAL A 398 3.93 -22.83 -12.59
C VAL A 398 4.66 -22.30 -11.35
N GLU A 399 5.76 -21.59 -11.52
CA GLU A 399 6.51 -20.96 -10.42
C GLU A 399 5.76 -19.74 -9.86
N TRP A 400 5.22 -19.88 -8.66
CA TRP A 400 4.88 -18.74 -7.81
C TRP A 400 6.16 -18.15 -7.25
N HIS A 401 6.74 -17.16 -7.94
CA HIS A 401 7.94 -16.48 -7.42
C HIS A 401 7.66 -15.82 -6.07
N ALA A 402 8.28 -16.37 -5.02
CA ALA A 402 8.39 -15.77 -3.70
C ALA A 402 9.08 -14.40 -3.79
N GLU A 403 8.58 -13.46 -2.99
CA GLU A 403 8.75 -12.02 -3.10
C GLU A 403 10.18 -11.53 -2.75
N GLU A 404 10.74 -10.64 -3.57
CA GLU A 404 11.63 -9.57 -3.09
C GLU A 404 10.78 -8.30 -3.00
N GLU A 405 10.10 -8.09 -1.87
CA GLU A 405 9.54 -6.78 -1.52
C GLU A 405 10.39 -6.11 -0.44
N MET A 406 10.43 -4.78 -0.53
CA MET A 406 11.30 -3.87 0.20
C MET A 406 10.85 -3.78 1.65
N GLU A 407 11.22 -4.78 2.45
CA GLU A 407 11.22 -4.66 3.91
C GLU A 407 12.23 -3.58 4.29
N ALA A 408 11.82 -2.69 5.20
CA ALA A 408 12.68 -1.63 5.71
C ALA A 408 13.97 -2.25 6.27
N ILE A 409 15.08 -1.97 5.59
CA ILE A 409 16.41 -2.17 6.16
C ILE A 409 16.59 -1.02 7.14
N ASP A 410 16.48 -1.32 8.43
CA ASP A 410 17.15 -0.53 9.45
C ASP A 410 17.79 -1.51 10.44
N HIS A 411 18.96 -2.02 10.07
CA HIS A 411 19.87 -2.67 10.99
C HIS A 411 20.90 -1.62 11.41
N ALA A 412 20.62 -0.91 12.49
CA ALA A 412 21.66 -0.35 13.33
C ALA A 412 21.92 -1.35 14.48
N ALA A 413 23.18 -1.68 14.70
CA ALA A 413 23.62 -2.34 15.92
C ALA A 413 23.19 -1.49 17.14
N PRO A 414 23.01 -2.08 18.35
CA PRO A 414 22.68 -1.31 19.54
C PRO A 414 23.83 -0.35 19.86
N CYS A 415 23.71 0.87 19.35
CA CYS A 415 24.53 2.00 19.74
C CYS A 415 23.76 2.80 20.78
N GLN A 416 24.48 3.52 21.65
CA GLN A 416 23.92 4.34 22.74
C GLN A 416 22.85 5.38 22.32
N ALA A 417 22.55 5.52 21.02
CA ALA A 417 21.44 6.30 20.50
C ALA A 417 20.04 5.67 20.72
N GLU A 418 19.94 4.37 20.99
CA GLU A 418 18.65 3.73 21.28
C GLU A 418 18.03 4.22 22.59
N ASP A 419 18.85 4.57 23.60
CA ASP A 419 18.38 5.00 24.93
C ASP A 419 17.66 6.35 24.88
N GLN A 420 18.13 7.28 24.03
CA GLN A 420 17.52 8.61 23.91
C GLN A 420 16.19 8.57 23.14
N ILE A 421 16.08 7.74 22.09
CA ILE A 421 14.85 7.60 21.28
C ILE A 421 13.81 6.74 22.00
N SER A 422 14.26 5.79 22.84
CA SER A 422 13.37 4.94 23.63
C SER A 422 12.86 5.62 24.90
N TYR A 423 13.48 6.73 25.32
CA TYR A 423 13.13 7.44 26.56
C TYR A 423 13.12 6.49 27.78
N GLY A 424 14.12 5.59 27.85
CA GLY A 424 14.25 4.60 28.92
C GLY A 424 13.18 3.49 28.92
N ARG A 425 12.36 3.37 27.86
CA ARG A 425 11.28 2.37 27.78
C ARG A 425 11.74 1.06 27.19
N SER A 426 11.26 -0.03 27.78
CA SER A 426 11.45 -1.37 27.25
C SER A 426 10.85 -1.52 25.85
N ARG A 427 11.32 -2.55 25.15
CA ARG A 427 10.80 -2.91 23.81
C ARG A 427 9.29 -3.20 23.85
N ALA A 428 8.81 -3.89 24.89
CA ALA A 428 7.41 -4.25 25.05
C ALA A 428 6.52 -3.02 25.30
N GLU A 429 6.99 -2.07 26.11
CA GLU A 429 6.27 -0.81 26.35
C GLU A 429 6.17 0.04 25.08
N ARG A 430 7.27 0.16 24.31
CA ARG A 430 7.26 0.85 23.02
C ARG A 430 6.29 0.20 22.04
N GLU A 431 6.28 -1.12 21.98
CA GLU A 431 5.35 -1.88 21.13
C GLU A 431 3.89 -1.61 21.49
N GLN A 432 3.57 -1.64 22.78
CA GLN A 432 2.22 -1.33 23.25
C GLN A 432 1.81 0.11 22.93
N LEU A 433 2.71 1.07 23.17
CA LEU A 433 2.45 2.47 22.87
C LEU A 433 2.27 2.73 21.37
N GLY A 434 3.06 2.08 20.52
CA GLY A 434 2.88 2.15 19.08
C GLY A 434 1.53 1.58 18.64
N ARG A 435 1.06 0.49 19.27
CA ARG A 435 -0.31 -0.02 19.05
C ARG A 435 -1.37 1.02 19.43
N LEU A 436 -1.23 1.68 20.59
CA LEU A 436 -2.16 2.74 21.00
C LEU A 436 -2.17 3.91 20.00
N CYS A 437 -1.00 4.33 19.52
CA CYS A 437 -0.90 5.37 18.49
C CYS A 437 -1.64 4.98 17.20
N LYS A 438 -1.46 3.74 16.72
CA LYS A 438 -2.24 3.21 15.59
C LYS A 438 -3.74 3.26 15.88
N ARG A 439 -4.15 2.95 17.11
CA ARG A 439 -5.56 2.92 17.51
C ARG A 439 -6.23 4.27 17.50
N VAL A 440 -5.56 5.31 17.99
CA VAL A 440 -6.09 6.69 17.93
C VAL A 440 -6.32 7.11 16.48
N LEU A 441 -5.38 6.79 15.58
CA LEU A 441 -5.50 7.12 14.15
C LEU A 441 -6.64 6.35 13.47
N ASP A 442 -6.77 5.07 13.77
CA ASP A 442 -7.80 4.20 13.20
C ASP A 442 -9.21 4.54 13.69
N GLU A 443 -9.35 5.01 14.94
CA GLU A 443 -10.64 5.46 15.46
C GLU A 443 -11.16 6.66 14.67
N GLY A 444 -10.30 7.63 14.32
CA GLY A 444 -10.72 8.75 13.49
C GLY A 444 -11.24 8.32 12.11
N ARG A 445 -10.71 7.22 11.54
CA ARG A 445 -11.23 6.63 10.29
C ARG A 445 -12.59 5.97 10.48
N VAL A 446 -12.81 5.31 11.61
CA VAL A 446 -14.11 4.73 11.98
C VAL A 446 -15.16 5.82 12.17
N ARG A 447 -14.83 6.87 12.93
CA ARG A 447 -15.70 8.03 13.17
C ARG A 447 -16.11 8.70 11.86
N TYR A 448 -15.12 8.96 11.00
CA TYR A 448 -15.37 9.48 9.66
C TYR A 448 -16.37 8.62 8.89
N LEU A 449 -16.20 7.30 8.83
CA LEU A 449 -17.15 6.44 8.11
C LEU A 449 -18.54 6.39 8.76
N ARG A 450 -18.63 6.48 10.09
CA ARG A 450 -19.90 6.55 10.83
C ARG A 450 -20.65 7.85 10.58
N GLU A 451 -19.96 8.98 10.44
CA GLU A 451 -20.56 10.27 10.06
C GLU A 451 -21.18 10.22 8.65
N TRP A 452 -20.63 9.38 7.77
CA TRP A 452 -21.21 9.08 6.46
C TRP A 452 -22.32 8.02 6.48
N GLY A 453 -22.73 7.57 7.66
CA GLY A 453 -23.87 6.66 7.87
C GLY A 453 -23.53 5.17 7.70
N LEU A 454 -22.25 4.80 7.65
CA LEU A 454 -21.82 3.40 7.56
C LEU A 454 -21.63 2.76 8.94
N THR A 455 -21.77 1.44 9.02
CA THR A 455 -21.52 0.69 10.26
C THR A 455 -20.06 0.28 10.33
N ALA A 456 -19.19 1.24 10.61
CA ALA A 456 -17.75 1.00 10.65
C ALA A 456 -17.28 0.36 11.96
N ARG A 457 -16.37 -0.61 11.84
CA ARG A 457 -15.69 -1.29 12.95
C ARG A 457 -14.28 -1.71 12.56
N LEU A 458 -13.49 -2.01 13.59
CA LEU A 458 -12.14 -2.52 13.47
C LEU A 458 -12.06 -3.90 14.11
N GLN A 459 -11.32 -4.80 13.48
CA GLN A 459 -11.12 -6.14 14.01
C GLN A 459 -9.77 -6.71 13.55
N ARG A 460 -9.27 -7.72 14.26
CA ARG A 460 -8.10 -8.46 13.79
C ARG A 460 -8.54 -9.57 12.86
N TYR A 461 -8.05 -9.54 11.62
CA TYR A 461 -8.47 -10.48 10.58
C TYR A 461 -7.52 -11.68 10.43
N VAL A 462 -6.30 -11.59 10.97
CA VAL A 462 -5.33 -12.69 11.00
C VAL A 462 -4.59 -12.69 12.34
N GLU A 463 -4.00 -13.84 12.67
CA GLU A 463 -3.16 -13.97 13.85
C GLU A 463 -1.99 -13.00 13.83
N ALA A 464 -1.62 -12.51 15.02
CA ALA A 464 -0.45 -11.65 15.15
C ALA A 464 0.80 -12.34 14.63
N GLY A 465 0.91 -13.68 14.76
CA GLY A 465 2.00 -14.50 14.23
C GLY A 465 2.12 -14.53 12.70
N THR A 466 1.03 -14.26 11.97
CA THR A 466 1.08 -14.09 10.51
C THR A 466 1.64 -12.72 10.15
N THR A 467 1.13 -11.66 10.79
CA THR A 467 1.65 -10.29 10.66
C THR A 467 1.20 -9.42 11.83
N VAL A 468 2.03 -8.44 12.20
CA VAL A 468 1.64 -7.35 13.13
C VAL A 468 0.69 -6.33 12.51
N GLU A 469 0.61 -6.28 11.18
CA GLU A 469 -0.32 -5.44 10.44
C GLU A 469 -1.62 -6.20 10.17
N ASN A 470 -2.28 -6.62 11.25
CA ASN A 470 -3.42 -7.54 11.24
C ASN A 470 -4.77 -6.87 11.52
N VAL A 471 -4.87 -5.54 11.42
CA VAL A 471 -6.12 -4.81 11.61
C VAL A 471 -6.85 -4.64 10.28
N LEU A 472 -8.15 -4.91 10.27
CA LEU A 472 -9.07 -4.70 9.16
C LEU A 472 -10.12 -3.67 9.56
N LEU A 473 -10.26 -2.63 8.74
CA LEU A 473 -11.39 -1.70 8.74
C LEU A 473 -12.50 -2.28 7.88
N THR A 474 -13.67 -2.45 8.48
CA THR A 474 -14.89 -2.87 7.76
C THR A 474 -15.99 -1.86 8.02
N ALA A 475 -16.81 -1.55 7.01
CA ALA A 475 -17.89 -0.58 7.14
C ALA A 475 -19.06 -0.90 6.20
#